data_AF-A0A9P0TNI3-F1
#
_entry.id   AF-A0A9P0TNI3-F1
#
_cell.length_a   1.000
_cell.length_b   1.000
_cell.length_c   1.000
_cell.angle_alpha   90.00
_cell.angle_beta   90.00
_cell.angle_gamma   90.00
#
_symmetry.space_group_name_H-M   'P 1'
#
loop_
_entity.id
_entity.type
_entity.pdbx_description
1 polymer ?
#
loop_
_entity_poly.entity_id
_entity_poly.type
_entity_poly.pdbx_seq_one_letter_code
_entity_poly.pdbx_strand_id
1 'polypeptide(L)'
;MVGTEDGMIHTCSLKYNRNYVRSVQGHHMPVYRIHYNYFNNSIYASCSGDWRVKIWEDGRDEPLFMFELGSPVGDVKWAPYSSTVFAACTADGRVYVYDLNVNKYRPICVQAVVSKKTKKLTRIDFNSRLPIVVCGDTKGTCHVVKLSPNLRVMCKPPKKAQNVEQQTLQIMKLDKLLSLVRDPPFQTGVVDEKFEDD
;
A
#
# COMPACT_ATOMS: atom_id res chain seq x y z
N MET A 1 -0.23 2.24 -15.24
CA MET A 1 -0.37 0.85 -14.73
C MET A 1 -1.84 0.48 -14.76
N VAL A 2 -2.15 -0.76 -15.11
CA VAL A 2 -3.53 -1.25 -15.28
C VAL A 2 -3.66 -2.58 -14.54
N GLY A 3 -4.72 -2.76 -13.76
CA GLY A 3 -5.11 -4.04 -13.17
C GLY A 3 -6.23 -4.67 -13.99
N THR A 4 -6.22 -5.99 -14.15
CA THR A 4 -7.23 -6.71 -14.93
C THR A 4 -8.19 -7.51 -14.06
N GLU A 5 -9.25 -8.04 -14.69
CA GLU A 5 -10.21 -8.94 -14.05
C GLU A 5 -9.58 -10.30 -13.68
N ASP A 6 -8.61 -10.76 -14.45
CA ASP A 6 -7.88 -12.02 -14.19
C ASP A 6 -6.80 -11.89 -13.10
N GLY A 7 -6.72 -10.74 -12.42
CA GLY A 7 -5.75 -10.51 -11.34
C GLY A 7 -4.35 -10.11 -11.80
N MET A 8 -4.14 -9.85 -13.10
CA MET A 8 -2.87 -9.37 -13.63
C MET A 8 -2.69 -7.88 -13.37
N ILE A 9 -1.43 -7.47 -13.19
CA ILE A 9 -1.02 -6.06 -13.14
C ILE A 9 -0.06 -5.81 -14.30
N HIS A 10 -0.44 -4.89 -15.17
CA HIS A 10 0.33 -4.50 -16.35
C HIS A 10 0.91 -3.10 -16.21
N THR A 11 2.22 -2.99 -16.44
CA THR A 11 2.91 -1.72 -16.63
C THR A 11 2.95 -1.44 -18.13
N CYS A 12 2.36 -0.32 -18.54
CA CYS A 12 2.30 0.11 -19.93
C CYS A 12 3.00 1.46 -20.09
N SER A 13 3.57 1.71 -21.26
CA SER A 13 4.17 2.99 -21.63
C SER A 13 3.39 3.62 -22.77
N LEU A 14 3.24 4.94 -22.74
CA LEU A 14 2.63 5.68 -23.86
C LEU A 14 3.44 5.59 -25.16
N LYS A 15 4.76 5.35 -25.06
CA LYS A 15 5.65 5.22 -26.23
C LYS A 15 5.50 3.87 -26.95
N TYR A 16 5.18 2.82 -26.21
CA TYR A 16 5.05 1.45 -26.71
C TYR A 16 3.63 0.97 -26.46
N ASN A 17 2.69 1.41 -27.29
CA ASN A 17 1.26 1.13 -27.12
C ASN A 17 0.85 -0.30 -27.49
N ARG A 18 1.71 -1.07 -28.18
CA ARG A 18 1.41 -2.44 -28.63
C ARG A 18 1.77 -3.51 -27.61
N ASN A 19 2.72 -3.22 -26.72
CA ASN A 19 3.27 -4.21 -25.80
C ASN A 19 3.18 -3.70 -24.37
N TYR A 20 2.93 -4.62 -23.43
CA TYR A 20 3.13 -4.34 -22.02
C TYR A 20 4.63 -4.24 -21.75
N VAL A 21 5.05 -3.21 -21.00
CA VAL A 21 6.43 -3.09 -20.52
C VAL A 21 6.72 -4.21 -19.52
N ARG A 22 5.73 -4.50 -18.67
CA ARG A 22 5.79 -5.59 -17.69
C ARG A 22 4.40 -6.14 -17.44
N SER A 23 4.31 -7.44 -17.18
CA SER A 23 3.10 -8.11 -16.72
C SER A 23 3.46 -8.99 -15.53
N VAL A 24 2.71 -8.86 -14.42
CA VAL A 24 2.92 -9.64 -13.20
C VAL A 24 1.57 -10.19 -12.72
N GLN A 25 1.57 -11.46 -12.28
CA GLN A 25 0.40 -12.04 -11.60
C GLN A 25 0.28 -11.44 -10.20
N GLY A 26 -0.45 -10.35 -10.09
CA GLY A 26 -0.59 -9.61 -8.85
C GLY A 26 -1.55 -10.28 -7.87
N HIS A 27 -2.71 -10.74 -8.33
CA HIS A 27 -3.81 -11.27 -7.52
C HIS A 27 -4.46 -12.48 -8.19
N HIS A 28 -5.34 -13.20 -7.49
CA HIS A 28 -6.06 -14.36 -8.07
C HIS A 28 -7.51 -14.04 -8.46
N MET A 29 -7.90 -12.77 -8.32
CA MET A 29 -9.24 -12.24 -8.57
C MET A 29 -9.10 -10.81 -9.09
N PRO A 30 -10.20 -10.17 -9.56
CA PRO A 30 -10.14 -8.85 -10.17
C PRO A 30 -9.43 -7.82 -9.30
N VAL A 31 -8.47 -7.10 -9.90
CA VAL A 31 -7.78 -5.99 -9.23
C VAL A 31 -8.68 -4.76 -9.30
N TYR A 32 -9.20 -4.33 -8.16
CA TYR A 32 -10.16 -3.22 -8.10
C TYR A 32 -9.51 -1.85 -8.00
N ARG A 33 -8.31 -1.78 -7.41
CA ARG A 33 -7.56 -0.53 -7.29
C ARG A 33 -6.06 -0.77 -7.32
N ILE A 34 -5.37 0.16 -7.96
CA ILE A 34 -3.94 0.40 -7.80
C ILE A 34 -3.76 1.87 -7.41
N HIS A 35 -2.93 2.16 -6.42
CA HIS A 35 -2.65 3.52 -5.95
C HIS A 35 -1.19 3.69 -5.58
N TYR A 36 -0.52 4.64 -6.24
CA TYR A 36 0.86 5.01 -5.93
C TYR A 36 0.94 5.76 -4.60
N ASN A 37 2.08 5.63 -3.94
CA ASN A 37 2.41 6.42 -2.76
C ASN A 37 2.68 7.87 -3.18
N TYR A 38 2.25 8.84 -2.37
CA TYR A 38 2.42 10.27 -2.68
C TYR A 38 3.87 10.77 -2.56
N PHE A 39 4.71 10.05 -1.82
CA PHE A 39 6.08 10.46 -1.49
C PHE A 39 7.13 9.72 -2.33
N ASN A 40 6.87 8.46 -2.66
CA ASN A 40 7.76 7.64 -3.48
C ASN A 40 6.98 6.97 -4.61
N ASN A 41 7.21 7.44 -5.84
CA ASN A 41 6.51 6.97 -7.03
C ASN A 41 6.89 5.54 -7.45
N SER A 42 7.91 4.93 -6.85
CA SER A 42 8.25 3.52 -7.09
C SER A 42 7.41 2.57 -6.23
N ILE A 43 6.69 3.06 -5.22
CA ILE A 43 5.88 2.24 -4.33
C ILE A 43 4.40 2.42 -4.64
N TYR A 44 3.68 1.31 -4.78
CA TYR A 44 2.23 1.32 -4.98
C TYR A 44 1.54 0.23 -4.18
N ALA A 45 0.26 0.45 -3.88
CA ALA A 45 -0.61 -0.54 -3.28
C ALA A 45 -1.64 -1.02 -4.31
N SER A 46 -1.96 -2.31 -4.28
CA SER A 46 -3.05 -2.89 -5.04
C SER A 46 -4.03 -3.59 -4.11
N CYS A 47 -5.30 -3.62 -4.48
CA CYS A 47 -6.32 -4.39 -3.79
C CYS A 47 -7.22 -5.14 -4.77
N SER A 48 -7.77 -6.27 -4.31
CA SER A 48 -8.51 -7.18 -5.16
C SER A 48 -9.71 -7.83 -4.43
N GLY A 49 -10.56 -8.45 -5.24
CA GLY A 49 -11.59 -9.38 -4.79
C GLY A 49 -11.05 -10.61 -4.04
N ASP A 50 -9.74 -10.91 -4.12
CA ASP A 50 -9.09 -12.02 -3.39
C ASP A 50 -8.84 -11.75 -1.90
N TRP A 51 -9.40 -10.65 -1.39
CA TRP A 51 -9.35 -10.21 0.02
C TRP A 51 -7.98 -9.70 0.45
N ARG A 52 -7.05 -9.53 -0.49
CA ARG A 52 -5.69 -9.11 -0.22
C ARG A 52 -5.45 -7.67 -0.64
N VAL A 53 -4.68 -6.98 0.18
CA VAL A 53 -3.97 -5.76 -0.18
C VAL A 53 -2.50 -6.13 -0.32
N LYS A 54 -1.90 -5.79 -1.45
CA LYS A 54 -0.47 -6.01 -1.70
C LYS A 54 0.23 -4.68 -1.91
N ILE A 55 1.42 -4.55 -1.34
CA ILE A 55 2.29 -3.38 -1.54
C ILE A 55 3.47 -3.83 -2.38
N TRP A 56 3.76 -3.07 -3.42
CA TRP A 56 4.71 -3.40 -4.44
C TRP A 56 5.74 -2.31 -4.59
N GLU A 57 6.89 -2.70 -5.12
CA GLU A 57 7.88 -1.81 -5.69
C GLU A 57 7.94 -2.04 -7.20
N ASP A 58 7.96 -0.96 -7.96
CA ASP A 58 8.09 -0.99 -9.42
C ASP A 58 9.32 -1.81 -9.82
N GLY A 59 9.11 -2.81 -10.68
CA GLY A 59 10.17 -3.68 -11.18
C GLY A 59 10.40 -4.97 -10.38
N ARG A 60 9.70 -5.18 -9.25
CA ARG A 60 9.69 -6.47 -8.55
C ARG A 60 8.61 -7.42 -9.10
N ASP A 61 8.89 -8.71 -9.01
CA ASP A 61 7.92 -9.79 -9.29
C ASP A 61 7.09 -10.17 -8.07
N GLU A 62 7.63 -9.91 -6.87
CA GLU A 62 6.96 -10.23 -5.60
C GLU A 62 6.60 -8.96 -4.81
N PRO A 63 5.48 -8.97 -4.08
CA PRO A 63 5.07 -7.84 -3.26
C PRO A 63 5.95 -7.74 -2.01
N LEU A 64 6.24 -6.51 -1.59
CA LEU A 64 6.93 -6.21 -0.33
C LEU A 64 6.10 -6.57 0.89
N PHE A 65 4.79 -6.34 0.82
CA PHE A 65 3.86 -6.67 1.90
C PHE A 65 2.57 -7.26 1.33
N MET A 66 1.98 -8.17 2.09
CA MET A 66 0.69 -8.77 1.79
C MET A 66 -0.17 -8.76 3.06
N PHE A 67 -1.38 -8.21 2.95
CA PHE A 67 -2.35 -8.11 4.02
C PHE A 67 -3.63 -8.81 3.62
N GLU A 68 -4.11 -9.73 4.46
CA GLU A 68 -5.39 -10.41 4.27
C GLU A 68 -6.45 -9.82 5.19
N LEU A 69 -7.55 -9.34 4.61
CA LEU A 69 -8.60 -8.60 5.34
C LEU A 69 -9.87 -9.44 5.57
N GLY A 70 -9.94 -10.66 5.02
CA GLY A 70 -11.05 -11.61 5.21
C GLY A 70 -12.35 -11.24 4.48
N SER A 71 -12.32 -10.26 3.57
CA SER A 71 -13.45 -9.83 2.74
C SER A 71 -12.92 -9.13 1.49
N PRO A 72 -13.66 -9.10 0.35
CA PRO A 72 -13.26 -8.37 -0.85
C PRO A 72 -12.93 -6.92 -0.55
N VAL A 73 -11.79 -6.43 -1.05
CA VAL A 73 -11.27 -5.09 -0.75
C VAL A 73 -11.65 -4.15 -1.89
N GLY A 74 -12.62 -3.27 -1.66
CA GLY A 74 -13.20 -2.43 -2.71
C GLY A 74 -12.27 -1.30 -3.16
N ASP A 75 -11.45 -0.77 -2.26
CA ASP A 75 -10.55 0.34 -2.56
C ASP A 75 -9.39 0.40 -1.54
N VAL A 76 -8.26 0.96 -1.98
CA VAL A 76 -7.08 1.21 -1.15
C VAL A 76 -6.49 2.56 -1.51
N LYS A 77 -6.19 3.37 -0.49
CA LYS A 77 -5.56 4.69 -0.66
C LYS A 77 -4.45 4.90 0.34
N TRP A 78 -3.36 5.51 -0.14
CA TRP A 78 -2.31 6.04 0.72
C TRP A 78 -2.79 7.33 1.39
N ALA A 79 -2.26 7.63 2.57
CA ALA A 79 -2.51 8.91 3.23
C ALA A 79 -1.67 10.01 2.56
N PRO A 80 -2.24 11.21 2.30
CA PRO A 80 -1.51 12.31 1.65
C PRO A 80 -0.50 12.98 2.58
N TYR A 81 -0.61 12.78 3.90
CA TYR A 81 0.25 13.42 4.91
C TYR A 81 1.26 12.45 5.55
N SER A 82 1.26 11.16 5.19
CA SER A 82 2.28 10.20 5.66
C SER A 82 2.59 9.11 4.64
N SER A 83 3.87 8.82 4.44
CA SER A 83 4.36 7.84 3.46
C SER A 83 4.12 6.38 3.85
N THR A 84 3.84 6.09 5.12
CA THR A 84 3.69 4.70 5.62
C THR A 84 2.26 4.34 6.01
N VAL A 85 1.34 5.30 5.91
CA VAL A 85 -0.06 5.11 6.29
C VAL A 85 -0.90 4.91 5.05
N PHE A 86 -1.73 3.86 5.07
CA PHE A 86 -2.76 3.65 4.07
C PHE A 86 -4.04 3.15 4.71
N ALA A 87 -5.15 3.32 4.01
CA ALA A 87 -6.42 2.72 4.40
C ALA A 87 -7.00 1.88 3.26
N ALA A 88 -7.73 0.84 3.65
CA ALA A 88 -8.45 -0.04 2.75
C ALA A 88 -9.89 -0.19 3.23
N CYS A 89 -10.83 -0.23 2.30
CA CYS A 89 -12.23 -0.52 2.61
C CYS A 89 -12.63 -1.88 2.07
N THR A 90 -13.46 -2.59 2.82
CA THR A 90 -13.90 -3.94 2.50
C THR A 90 -15.41 -4.01 2.30
N ALA A 91 -15.83 -5.00 1.52
CA ALA A 91 -17.23 -5.25 1.22
C ALA A 91 -18.07 -5.61 2.46
N ASP A 92 -17.46 -6.06 3.56
CA ASP A 92 -18.13 -6.30 4.84
C ASP A 92 -18.44 -5.01 5.63
N GLY A 93 -18.15 -3.84 5.07
CA GLY A 93 -18.50 -2.56 5.67
C GLY A 93 -17.47 -2.01 6.66
N ARG A 94 -16.27 -2.58 6.66
CA ARG A 94 -15.16 -2.13 7.51
C ARG A 94 -14.15 -1.30 6.75
N VAL A 95 -13.52 -0.40 7.49
CA VAL A 95 -12.36 0.37 7.06
C VAL A 95 -11.18 -0.03 7.93
N TYR A 96 -10.09 -0.42 7.28
CA TYR A 96 -8.84 -0.79 7.90
C TYR A 96 -7.84 0.33 7.68
N VAL A 97 -7.13 0.73 8.73
CA VAL A 97 -6.04 1.69 8.66
C VAL A 97 -4.75 1.02 9.14
N TYR A 98 -3.73 1.10 8.31
CA TYR A 98 -2.40 0.55 8.57
C TYR A 98 -1.40 1.70 8.66
N ASP A 99 -0.45 1.61 9.61
CA ASP A 99 0.80 2.37 9.56
C ASP A 99 1.95 1.35 9.62
N LEU A 100 2.62 1.18 8.49
CA LEU A 100 3.71 0.21 8.33
C LEU A 100 4.90 0.50 9.24
N ASN A 101 5.05 1.74 9.72
CA ASN A 101 6.12 2.12 10.63
C ASN A 101 5.83 1.76 12.09
N VAL A 102 4.55 1.59 12.45
CA VAL A 102 4.14 1.22 13.82
C VAL A 102 3.91 -0.28 13.92
N ASN A 103 3.13 -0.85 12.99
CA ASN A 103 2.89 -2.28 12.92
C ASN A 103 2.90 -2.76 11.46
N LYS A 104 3.83 -3.66 11.15
CA LYS A 104 4.04 -4.17 9.79
C LYS A 104 3.01 -5.21 9.35
N TYR A 105 2.29 -5.84 10.28
CA TYR A 105 1.48 -7.03 9.98
C TYR A 105 0.01 -6.87 10.37
N ARG A 106 -0.32 -5.98 11.32
CA ARG A 106 -1.68 -5.80 11.82
C ARG A 106 -2.17 -4.37 11.59
N PRO A 107 -3.48 -4.21 11.30
CA PRO A 107 -4.09 -2.89 11.23
C PRO A 107 -4.03 -2.22 12.60
N ILE A 108 -3.86 -0.91 12.60
CA ILE A 108 -3.87 -0.08 13.82
C ILE A 108 -5.30 0.23 14.23
N CYS A 109 -6.16 0.40 13.25
CA CYS A 109 -7.57 0.64 13.46
C CYS A 109 -8.38 -0.19 12.47
N VAL A 110 -9.43 -0.83 12.99
CA VAL A 110 -10.48 -1.46 12.20
C VAL A 110 -11.78 -0.87 12.68
N GLN A 111 -12.46 -0.14 11.80
CA GLN A 111 -13.73 0.51 12.13
C GLN A 111 -14.84 -0.06 11.26
N ALA A 112 -15.89 -0.57 11.89
CA ALA A 112 -17.13 -0.85 11.18
C ALA A 112 -17.85 0.48 10.90
N VAL A 113 -18.00 0.82 9.62
CA VAL A 113 -18.66 2.06 9.16
C VAL A 113 -20.09 1.80 8.72
N VAL A 114 -20.32 0.66 8.07
CA VAL A 114 -21.65 0.23 7.63
C VAL A 114 -21.92 -1.23 8.01
N SER A 115 -23.19 -1.60 8.10
CA SER A 115 -23.59 -2.97 8.43
C SER A 115 -23.47 -3.89 7.21
N LYS A 116 -22.66 -4.94 7.34
CA LYS A 116 -22.42 -5.98 6.31
C LYS A 116 -23.70 -6.62 5.73
N LYS A 117 -24.81 -6.59 6.48
CA LYS A 117 -26.09 -7.17 6.04
C LYS A 117 -26.79 -6.32 4.97
N THR A 118 -26.45 -5.03 4.89
CA THR A 118 -27.28 -4.05 4.17
C THR A 118 -26.52 -3.28 3.10
N LYS A 119 -25.22 -3.05 3.31
CA LYS A 119 -24.39 -2.13 2.53
C LYS A 119 -22.97 -2.70 2.42
N LYS A 120 -22.32 -2.44 1.30
CA LYS A 120 -20.89 -2.73 1.08
C LYS A 120 -20.17 -1.42 0.82
N LEU A 121 -18.94 -1.27 1.32
CA LEU A 121 -18.11 -0.12 0.98
C LEU A 121 -17.44 -0.34 -0.38
N THR A 122 -17.39 0.71 -1.19
CA THR A 122 -16.91 0.64 -2.58
C THR A 122 -15.70 1.52 -2.83
N ARG A 123 -15.63 2.68 -2.15
CA ARG A 123 -14.58 3.69 -2.35
C ARG A 123 -14.14 4.27 -1.02
N ILE A 124 -12.86 4.64 -0.95
CA ILE A 124 -12.29 5.36 0.19
C ILE A 124 -11.43 6.51 -0.34
N ASP A 125 -11.46 7.65 0.35
CA ASP A 125 -10.56 8.75 0.01
C ASP A 125 -10.15 9.54 1.25
N PHE A 126 -8.91 10.00 1.24
CA PHE A 126 -8.37 10.86 2.28
C PHE A 126 -8.52 12.32 1.88
N ASN A 127 -8.92 13.15 2.83
CA ASN A 127 -8.76 14.59 2.64
C ASN A 127 -7.30 15.00 2.91
N SER A 128 -6.76 15.86 2.06
CA SER A 128 -5.38 16.35 2.16
C SER A 128 -5.19 17.42 3.24
N ARG A 129 -6.26 18.14 3.60
CA ARG A 129 -6.20 19.26 4.57
C ARG A 129 -6.75 18.90 5.94
N LEU A 130 -7.93 18.29 5.99
CA LEU A 130 -8.57 17.90 7.24
C LEU A 130 -8.32 16.42 7.50
N PRO A 131 -8.18 16.00 8.76
CA PRO A 131 -7.96 14.60 9.14
C PRO A 131 -9.27 13.79 9.10
N ILE A 132 -9.87 13.74 7.93
CA ILE A 132 -11.11 13.03 7.63
C ILE A 132 -10.89 12.05 6.47
N VAL A 133 -11.63 10.95 6.52
CA VAL A 133 -11.70 9.96 5.48
C VAL A 133 -13.14 9.85 5.04
N VAL A 134 -13.36 9.80 3.73
CA VAL A 134 -14.67 9.63 3.13
C VAL A 134 -14.76 8.22 2.57
N CYS A 135 -15.86 7.54 2.83
CA CYS A 135 -16.14 6.20 2.32
C CYS A 135 -17.48 6.20 1.58
N GLY A 136 -17.51 5.65 0.37
CA GLY A 136 -18.73 5.47 -0.40
C GLY A 136 -19.32 4.08 -0.19
N ASP A 137 -20.64 3.98 -0.16
CA ASP A 137 -21.36 2.70 -0.12
C ASP A 137 -22.03 2.34 -1.46
N THR A 138 -22.53 1.11 -1.58
CA THR A 138 -23.27 0.63 -2.76
C THR A 138 -24.66 1.25 -2.94
N LYS A 139 -25.19 1.95 -1.94
CA LYS A 139 -26.50 2.61 -2.00
C LYS A 139 -26.38 4.09 -2.34
N GLY A 140 -25.19 4.58 -2.68
CA GLY A 140 -24.92 5.98 -3.01
C GLY A 140 -24.79 6.90 -1.79
N THR A 141 -24.74 6.37 -0.57
CA THR A 141 -24.44 7.15 0.64
C THR A 141 -22.94 7.31 0.82
N CYS A 142 -22.50 8.52 1.15
CA CYS A 142 -21.13 8.80 1.56
C CYS A 142 -21.07 8.95 3.09
N HIS A 143 -20.12 8.25 3.71
CA HIS A 143 -19.84 8.31 5.13
C HIS A 143 -18.55 9.07 5.35
N VAL A 144 -18.55 10.04 6.26
CA VAL A 144 -17.36 10.82 6.63
C VAL A 144 -16.96 10.44 8.04
N VAL A 145 -15.72 9.96 8.20
CA VAL A 145 -15.17 9.55 9.49
C VAL A 145 -13.93 10.38 9.83
N LYS A 146 -13.76 10.69 11.11
CA LYS A 146 -12.62 11.46 11.62
C LYS A 146 -11.53 10.51 12.09
N LEU A 147 -10.29 10.74 11.66
CA LEU A 147 -9.16 9.90 12.06
C LEU A 147 -8.75 10.15 13.51
N SER A 148 -8.37 9.09 14.24
CA SER A 148 -7.83 9.23 15.60
C SER A 148 -6.58 10.13 15.62
N PRO A 149 -6.34 10.95 16.66
CA PRO A 149 -5.12 11.74 16.81
C PRO A 149 -3.83 10.93 16.70
N ASN A 150 -3.84 9.66 17.14
CA ASN A 150 -2.66 8.78 17.08
C ASN A 150 -2.23 8.48 15.63
N LEU A 151 -3.15 8.56 14.68
CA LEU A 151 -2.90 8.36 13.25
C LEU A 151 -2.54 9.68 12.52
N ARG A 152 -2.45 10.80 13.25
CA ARG A 152 -2.12 12.13 12.72
C ARG A 152 -0.71 12.60 13.09
N VAL A 153 0.08 11.76 13.76
CA VAL A 153 1.38 12.15 14.29
C VAL A 153 2.33 12.42 13.12
N MET A 154 2.73 13.68 12.96
CA MET A 154 3.70 14.08 11.96
C MET A 154 5.10 13.61 12.35
N CYS A 155 5.92 13.29 11.34
CA CYS A 155 7.32 12.98 11.53
C CYS A 155 8.04 14.20 12.10
N LYS A 156 8.65 14.04 13.27
CA LYS A 156 9.46 15.10 13.87
C LYS A 156 10.87 15.09 13.24
N PRO A 157 11.44 16.25 12.91
CA PRO A 157 12.80 16.30 12.40
C PRO A 157 13.80 15.78 13.45
N PRO A 158 14.85 15.06 13.05
CA PRO A 158 15.90 14.65 13.97
C PRO A 158 16.62 15.87 14.53
N LYS A 159 17.09 15.79 15.79
CA LYS A 159 17.76 16.90 16.49
C LYS A 159 18.96 17.49 15.71
N LYS A 160 19.58 16.70 14.83
CA LYS A 160 20.74 17.07 14.01
C LYS A 160 20.38 17.78 12.69
N ALA A 161 19.11 17.79 12.28
CA ALA A 161 18.68 18.39 11.00
C ALA A 161 17.27 18.99 11.14
N GLN A 162 17.19 20.15 11.82
CA GLN A 162 15.92 20.83 12.12
C GLN A 162 15.26 21.50 10.90
N ASN A 163 16.02 21.78 9.83
CA ASN A 163 15.54 22.50 8.64
C ASN A 163 15.14 21.58 7.47
N VAL A 164 14.91 20.29 7.73
CA VAL A 164 14.53 19.35 6.66
C VAL A 164 13.03 19.46 6.39
N GLU A 165 12.67 19.60 5.12
CA GLU A 165 11.28 19.64 4.68
C GLU A 165 10.53 18.37 5.08
N GLN A 166 9.25 18.52 5.43
CA GLN A 166 8.41 17.42 5.87
C GLN A 166 8.29 16.30 4.83
N GLN A 167 8.27 16.64 3.54
CA GLN A 167 8.24 15.66 2.45
C GLN A 167 9.48 14.77 2.48
N THR A 168 10.67 15.37 2.60
CA THR A 168 11.94 14.64 2.70
C THR A 168 11.98 13.72 3.92
N LEU A 169 11.46 14.17 5.07
CA LEU A 169 11.35 13.32 6.27
C LEU A 169 10.46 12.09 6.04
N GLN A 170 9.37 12.23 5.28
CA GLN A 170 8.49 11.10 4.93
C GLN A 170 9.16 10.14 3.95
N ILE A 171 9.94 10.65 3.00
CA ILE A 171 10.73 9.82 2.07
C ILE A 171 11.76 9.01 2.87
N MET A 172 12.56 9.67 3.74
CA MET A 172 13.54 8.99 4.59
C MET A 172 12.91 7.93 5.51
N LYS A 173 11.72 8.22 6.07
CA LYS A 173 10.95 7.27 6.88
C LYS A 173 10.59 6.01 6.07
N LEU A 174 10.10 6.21 4.85
CA LEU A 174 9.73 5.10 3.97
C LEU A 174 10.96 4.31 3.52
N ASP A 175 12.05 4.97 3.13
CA ASP A 175 13.27 4.30 2.70
C ASP A 175 13.87 3.44 3.82
N LYS A 176 13.86 3.93 5.05
CA LYS A 176 14.28 3.15 6.23
C LYS A 176 13.40 1.92 6.46
N LEU A 177 12.09 2.02 6.20
CA LEU A 177 11.19 0.88 6.28
C LEU A 177 11.51 -0.12 5.17
N LEU A 178 11.68 0.36 3.93
CA LEU A 178 11.96 -0.48 2.77
C LEU A 178 13.28 -1.22 2.93
N SER A 179 14.33 -0.58 3.44
CA SER A 179 15.63 -1.24 3.66
C SER A 179 15.58 -2.44 4.60
N LEU A 180 14.53 -2.55 5.43
CA LEU A 180 14.34 -3.69 6.33
C LEU A 180 13.60 -4.87 5.68
N VAL A 181 12.97 -4.64 4.52
CA VAL A 181 12.08 -5.60 3.85
C VAL A 181 12.59 -5.97 2.46
N ARG A 182 13.44 -5.14 1.86
CA ARG A 182 14.20 -5.54 0.68
C ARG A 182 15.18 -6.64 1.06
N ASP A 183 15.19 -7.73 0.32
CA ASP A 183 16.23 -8.76 0.47
C ASP A 183 17.62 -8.12 0.36
N PRO A 184 18.60 -8.58 1.14
CA PRO A 184 19.97 -8.19 0.91
C PRO A 184 20.33 -8.55 -0.55
N PRO A 185 21.12 -7.72 -1.24
CA PRO A 185 21.61 -8.09 -2.56
C PRO A 185 22.29 -9.45 -2.45
N PHE A 186 21.95 -10.37 -3.34
CA PHE A 186 22.54 -11.70 -3.40
C PHE A 186 24.07 -11.56 -3.47
N GLN A 187 24.76 -11.88 -2.38
CA GLN A 187 26.20 -12.06 -2.40
C GLN A 187 26.43 -13.48 -2.92
N THR A 188 26.98 -13.59 -4.14
CA THR A 188 27.59 -14.83 -4.60
C THR A 188 28.60 -15.26 -3.53
N GLY A 189 28.33 -16.38 -2.85
CA GLY A 189 29.28 -16.95 -1.92
C GLY A 189 30.61 -17.13 -2.65
N VAL A 190 31.69 -16.63 -2.04
CA VAL A 190 33.04 -16.96 -2.50
C VAL A 190 33.14 -18.46 -2.35
N VAL A 191 33.23 -19.18 -3.47
CA VAL A 191 33.57 -20.59 -3.45
C VAL A 191 35.01 -20.63 -2.97
N ASP A 192 35.24 -21.10 -1.73
CA ASP A 192 36.61 -21.38 -1.29
C ASP A 192 37.14 -22.50 -2.19
N GLU A 193 37.94 -22.13 -3.19
CA GLU A 193 38.68 -23.05 -4.08
C GLU A 193 39.83 -23.74 -3.33
N LYS A 194 39.53 -24.33 -2.17
CA LYS A 194 40.46 -25.18 -1.42
C LYS A 194 39.85 -26.54 -1.19
N PHE A 195 39.72 -27.30 -2.28
CA PHE A 195 39.92 -28.73 -2.21
C PHE A 195 41.36 -28.97 -2.67
N GLU A 196 42.27 -29.06 -1.70
CA GLU A 196 43.61 -29.59 -1.93
C GLU A 196 43.46 -31.07 -2.30
N ASP A 197 44.10 -31.45 -3.40
CA ASP A 197 44.22 -32.82 -3.87
C ASP A 197 45.01 -33.65 -2.83
N ASP A 198 44.37 -34.69 -2.28
CA ASP A 198 45.02 -35.81 -1.58
C ASP A 198 44.60 -37.15 -2.23
#